data_AF-A0A6A6MGX4-F1
#
_entry.id   AF-A0A6A6MGX4-F1
#
_cell.length_a   1.000
_cell.length_b   1.000
_cell.length_c   1.000
_cell.angle_alpha   90.00
_cell.angle_beta   90.00
_cell.angle_gamma   90.00
#
_symmetry.space_group_name_H-M   'P 1'
#
loop_
_entity.id
_entity.type
_entity.pdbx_description
1 polymer ?
#
loop_
_entity_poly.entity_id
_entity_poly.type
_entity_poly.pdbx_seq_one_letter_code
_entity_poly.pdbx_strand_id
1 'polypeptide(L)'
;MIVKDGSITKHACGLIKIEIHEDRLTKKLGRPPNKIEVFRATHTKKGADGVFIDGKSQRADEDYASAIVEKYDSNSESLPIFGMDK
;
A
#
# COMPACT_ATOMS: atom_id res chain seq x y z
N MET A 1 -18.65 -21.61 8.83
CA MET A 1 -18.23 -20.87 7.62
C MET A 1 -16.82 -20.36 7.84
N ILE A 2 -15.84 -20.81 7.08
CA ILE A 2 -14.46 -20.29 7.15
C ILE A 2 -14.42 -19.07 6.22
N VAL A 3 -14.40 -17.87 6.80
CA VAL A 3 -14.17 -16.64 6.03
C VAL A 3 -12.70 -16.68 5.60
N LYS A 4 -12.44 -16.91 4.31
CA LYS A 4 -11.08 -16.85 3.77
C LYS A 4 -10.53 -15.44 4.00
N ASP A 5 -9.26 -15.35 4.38
CA ASP A 5 -8.53 -14.08 4.45
C ASP A 5 -8.65 -13.36 3.09
N GLY A 6 -9.19 -12.13 3.08
CA GLY A 6 -9.53 -11.40 1.86
C GLY A 6 -10.96 -11.62 1.30
N SER A 7 -11.83 -12.36 2.00
CA SER A 7 -13.24 -12.51 1.62
C SER A 7 -14.04 -11.27 2.04
N ILE A 8 -14.30 -10.37 1.08
CA ILE A 8 -15.11 -9.18 1.29
C ILE A 8 -16.59 -9.58 1.18
N THR A 9 -17.32 -9.64 2.29
CA THR A 9 -18.72 -10.12 2.29
C THR A 9 -19.71 -9.06 1.78
N LYS A 10 -19.34 -7.77 1.77
CA LYS A 10 -20.15 -6.67 1.20
C LYS A 10 -19.22 -5.55 0.72
N HIS A 11 -19.16 -5.31 -0.60
CA HIS A 11 -18.47 -4.14 -1.16
C HIS A 11 -19.49 -3.10 -1.60
N ALA A 12 -19.80 -2.15 -0.72
CA ALA A 12 -20.55 -0.94 -1.06
C ALA A 12 -19.67 0.27 -0.69
N CYS A 13 -18.61 0.50 -1.45
CA CYS A 13 -17.89 1.77 -1.36
C CYS A 13 -17.31 2.07 -2.74
N GLY A 14 -17.75 3.17 -3.35
CA GLY A 14 -17.35 3.54 -4.70
C GLY A 14 -15.83 3.59 -4.83
N LEU A 15 -15.31 2.99 -5.90
CA LEU A 15 -13.89 3.11 -6.24
C LEU A 15 -13.58 4.58 -6.49
N ILE A 16 -12.83 5.18 -5.57
CA ILE A 16 -12.13 6.43 -5.83
C ILE A 16 -10.96 6.08 -6.75
N LYS A 17 -10.81 6.80 -7.87
CA LYS A 17 -9.67 6.62 -8.77
C LYS A 17 -8.35 6.81 -7.99
N ILE A 18 -7.33 6.00 -8.29
CA ILE A 18 -6.00 6.10 -7.67
C ILE A 18 -5.44 7.52 -7.78
N GLU A 19 -5.63 8.19 -8.91
CA GLU A 19 -5.24 9.59 -9.15
C GLU A 19 -5.78 10.55 -8.07
N ILE A 20 -7.04 10.38 -7.64
CA ILE A 20 -7.63 11.22 -6.57
C ILE A 20 -6.94 10.94 -5.23
N HIS A 21 -6.50 9.70 -5.01
CA HIS A 21 -5.75 9.34 -3.82
C HIS A 21 -4.33 9.94 -3.84
N GLU A 22 -3.67 9.92 -5.01
CA GLU A 22 -2.37 10.53 -5.24
C GLU A 22 -2.41 12.05 -5.05
N ASP A 23 -3.42 12.74 -5.57
CA ASP A 23 -3.62 14.19 -5.35
C ASP A 23 -3.78 14.53 -3.87
N ARG A 24 -4.56 13.73 -3.14
CA ARG A 24 -4.78 13.94 -1.70
C ARG A 24 -3.51 13.69 -0.90
N LEU A 25 -2.73 12.68 -1.27
CA LEU A 25 -1.42 12.41 -0.68
C LEU A 25 -0.42 13.52 -1.02
N THR A 26 -0.40 13.99 -2.26
CA THR A 26 0.47 15.08 -2.70
C THR A 26 0.24 16.34 -1.88
N LYS A 27 -1.03 16.70 -1.67
CA LYS A 27 -1.42 17.85 -0.82
C LYS A 27 -1.02 17.66 0.65
N LYS A 28 -1.02 16.43 1.16
CA LYS A 28 -0.59 16.13 2.53
C LYS A 28 0.92 16.14 2.70
N LEU A 29 1.66 15.60 1.73
CA LEU A 29 3.11 15.43 1.79
C LEU A 29 3.88 16.65 1.27
N GLY A 30 3.23 17.54 0.50
CA GLY A 30 3.88 18.65 -0.18
C GLY A 30 4.76 18.23 -1.37
N ARG A 31 4.76 16.94 -1.74
CA ARG A 31 5.48 16.36 -2.87
C ARG A 31 4.69 15.20 -3.49
N PRO A 32 5.00 14.80 -4.74
CA PRO A 32 4.40 13.59 -5.32
C PRO A 32 4.69 12.36 -4.44
N PRO A 33 3.67 11.55 -4.10
CA PRO A 33 3.84 10.32 -3.35
C PRO A 33 4.56 9.27 -4.21
N ASN A 34 5.29 8.37 -3.56
CA ASN A 34 5.81 7.18 -4.23
C ASN A 34 4.75 6.06 -4.23
N LYS A 35 5.02 4.98 -4.99
CA LYS A 35 4.08 3.86 -5.13
C LYS A 35 3.76 3.16 -3.81
N ILE A 36 4.73 3.02 -2.90
CA ILE A 36 4.49 2.34 -1.61
C ILE A 36 3.65 3.20 -0.67
N GLU A 37 3.79 4.53 -0.71
CA GLU A 37 2.96 5.45 0.06
C GLU A 37 1.50 5.41 -0.40
N VAL A 38 1.28 5.38 -1.72
CA VAL A 38 -0.06 5.20 -2.31
C VAL A 38 -0.64 3.85 -1.90
N PHE A 39 0.16 2.78 -1.94
CA PHE A 39 -0.27 1.45 -1.51
C PHE A 39 -0.70 1.42 -0.04
N ARG A 40 0.16 1.87 0.87
CA ARG A 40 -0.12 1.93 2.31
C ARG A 40 -1.36 2.76 2.60
N ALA A 41 -1.51 3.92 1.97
CA ALA A 41 -2.65 4.79 2.24
C ALA A 41 -3.98 4.29 1.63
N THR A 42 -3.94 3.41 0.63
CA THR A 42 -5.14 2.75 0.05
C THR A 42 -5.51 1.44 0.73
N HIS A 43 -4.55 0.72 1.32
CA HIS A 43 -4.75 -0.61 1.91
C HIS A 43 -4.65 -0.64 3.44
N THR A 44 -4.65 0.54 4.09
CA THR A 44 -4.78 0.66 5.55
C THR A 44 -6.13 1.23 5.96
N LYS A 45 -6.57 0.88 7.16
CA LYS A 45 -7.81 1.39 7.75
C LYS A 45 -7.65 2.86 8.10
N LYS A 46 -8.56 3.69 7.58
CA LYS A 46 -8.60 5.12 7.90
C LYS A 46 -8.76 5.33 9.42
N GLY A 47 -7.82 6.04 10.03
CA GLY A 47 -7.84 6.34 11.48
C GLY A 47 -7.25 5.24 12.37
N ALA A 48 -6.71 4.17 11.78
CA ALA A 48 -5.87 3.21 12.46
C ALA A 48 -4.51 3.19 11.75
N ASP A 49 -3.54 3.89 12.34
CA ASP A 49 -2.22 4.07 11.74
C ASP A 49 -1.55 2.71 11.51
N GLY A 50 -1.28 2.41 10.24
CA GLY A 50 -0.56 1.19 9.83
C GLY A 50 -1.37 -0.11 9.86
N VAL A 51 -2.67 -0.09 10.19
CA VAL A 51 -3.47 -1.33 10.23
C VAL A 51 -4.00 -1.67 8.84
N PHE A 52 -3.47 -2.73 8.23
CA PHE A 52 -3.92 -3.21 6.91
C PHE A 52 -5.35 -3.76 6.92
N ILE A 53 -6.05 -3.60 5.80
CA ILE A 53 -7.44 -4.07 5.64
C ILE A 53 -7.52 -5.58 5.47
N ASP A 54 -6.46 -6.21 4.97
CA ASP A 54 -6.35 -7.65 4.79
C ASP A 54 -4.89 -8.12 4.96
N GLY A 55 -4.70 -9.42 5.24
CA GLY A 55 -3.39 -9.99 5.47
C GLY A 55 -2.54 -10.10 4.20
N LYS A 56 -3.14 -10.05 3.00
CA LYS A 56 -2.39 -10.06 1.74
C LYS A 56 -1.66 -8.73 1.54
N SER A 57 -2.32 -7.61 1.83
CA SER A 57 -1.70 -6.29 1.77
C SER A 57 -0.59 -6.13 2.79
N GLN A 58 -0.77 -6.67 3.99
CA GLN A 58 0.28 -6.70 5.00
C GLN A 58 1.51 -7.47 4.49
N ARG A 59 1.33 -8.70 4.00
CA ARG A 59 2.42 -9.52 3.46
C ARG A 59 3.17 -8.81 2.32
N ALA A 60 2.44 -8.16 1.41
CA ALA A 60 3.06 -7.40 0.31
C ALA A 60 3.91 -6.21 0.80
N ASP A 61 3.52 -5.54 1.89
CA ASP A 61 4.32 -4.46 2.49
C ASP A 61 5.59 -5.01 3.17
N GLU A 62 5.46 -6.15 3.86
CA GLU A 62 6.57 -6.85 4.52
C GLU A 62 7.60 -7.37 3.51
N ASP A 63 7.14 -7.96 2.40
CA ASP A 63 8.01 -8.42 1.30
C ASP A 63 8.75 -7.24 0.68
N TYR A 64 8.07 -6.12 0.46
CA TYR A 64 8.67 -4.90 -0.05
C TYR A 64 9.72 -4.33 0.90
N ALA A 65 9.40 -4.24 2.20
CA ALA A 65 10.33 -3.77 3.22
C ALA A 65 11.58 -4.67 3.31
N SER A 66 11.38 -5.98 3.23
CA SER A 66 12.48 -6.97 3.22
C SER A 66 13.36 -6.82 1.98
N ALA A 67 12.74 -6.65 0.80
CA ALA A 67 13.46 -6.41 -0.45
C ALA A 67 14.22 -5.09 -0.46
N ILE A 68 13.69 -4.03 0.18
CA ILE A 68 14.45 -2.79 0.39
C ILE A 68 15.68 -3.09 1.23
N VAL A 69 15.53 -3.72 2.39
CA VAL A 69 16.67 -4.00 3.29
C VAL A 69 17.74 -4.85 2.59
N GLU A 70 17.34 -5.89 1.85
CA GLU A 70 18.26 -6.76 1.11
C GLU A 70 18.98 -6.04 -0.04
N LYS A 71 18.29 -5.13 -0.75
CA LYS A 71 18.88 -4.35 -1.85
C LYS A 71 19.67 -3.13 -1.38
N TYR A 72 19.39 -2.62 -0.17
CA TYR A 72 19.85 -1.33 0.34
C TYR A 72 20.58 -1.37 1.68
N ASP A 73 21.48 -2.33 1.86
CA ASP A 73 22.33 -2.38 3.05
C ASP A 73 23.15 -1.08 3.27
N SER A 74 23.32 -0.22 2.26
CA SER A 74 23.69 1.20 2.40
C SER A 74 23.53 1.94 1.06
N ASN A 75 22.77 3.05 1.02
CA ASN A 75 22.77 4.06 -0.06
C ASN A 75 22.59 3.59 -1.52
N SER A 76 21.37 3.32 -1.98
CA SER A 76 21.07 3.59 -3.40
C SER A 76 19.58 3.92 -3.64
N GLU A 77 19.35 4.68 -4.70
CA GLU A 77 18.11 5.38 -5.04
C GLU A 77 17.08 4.52 -5.80
N SER A 78 17.39 3.27 -6.14
CA SER A 78 16.47 2.42 -6.93
C SER A 78 15.52 1.57 -6.07
N LEU A 79 14.49 2.21 -5.52
CA LEU A 79 13.40 1.51 -4.81
C LEU A 79 12.94 0.25 -5.58
N PRO A 80 12.77 -0.90 -4.91
CA PRO A 80 12.33 -2.12 -5.58
C PRO A 80 11.01 -1.85 -6.31
N ILE A 81 10.89 -2.41 -7.51
CA ILE A 81 9.64 -2.31 -8.28
C ILE A 81 8.58 -3.04 -7.47
N PHE A 82 7.62 -2.28 -6.93
CA PHE A 82 6.44 -2.85 -6.31
C PHE A 82 5.73 -3.68 -7.37
N GLY A 83 5.82 -5.01 -7.23
CA GLY A 83 5.25 -5.99 -8.15
C GLY A 83 3.73 -5.86 -8.18
N MET A 84 3.26 -4.98 -9.06
CA MET A 84 1.85 -4.76 -9.40
C MET A 84 1.57 -5.19 -10.84
N ASP A 85 2.53 -5.83 -11.49
CA ASP A 85 2.34 -6.54 -12.74
C ASP A 85 1.54 -7.84 -12.48
N LYS A 86 0.48 -7.95 -13.28
CA LYS A 86 -0.67 -8.85 -13.15
C LYS A 86 -0.36 -10.28 -13.57
#